data_AF-A0A960JCN8-F1
#
_entry.id   AF-A0A960JCN8-F1
#
_cell.length_a   1.000
_cell.length_b   1.000
_cell.length_c   1.000
_cell.angle_alpha   90.00
_cell.angle_beta   90.00
_cell.angle_gamma   90.00
#
_symmetry.space_group_name_H-M   'P 1'
#
loop_
_entity.id
_entity.type
_entity.pdbx_description
1 polymer ?
#
loop_
_entity_poly.entity_id
_entity_poly.type
_entity_poly.pdbx_seq_one_letter_code
_entity_poly.pdbx_strand_id
1 'polypeptide(L)'
;MQWNANELGFLANQTCTICRGTGIRRHKRDHIVPCRCALRAAFRACHARFKLCVESSRMRSRVSYERNPSGRSHKGSWGRKDQEYMADFELTARRVLDPWHLKVFRFHFILGADAALCCRRLRVDRGGFFHAVYRIEALLGEAFVLLRPYALYPPRDYFAVRVGAAEQTGAEKIPA
;
A
#
# COMPACT_ATOMS: atom_id res chain seq x y z
N MET A 1 4.77 9.86 16.91
CA MET A 1 3.95 9.72 15.70
C MET A 1 2.51 9.49 16.12
N GLN A 2 1.55 10.25 15.60
CA GLN A 2 0.14 10.11 15.99
C GLN A 2 -0.58 9.32 14.90
N TRP A 3 -1.00 8.10 15.23
CA TRP A 3 -1.86 7.29 14.38
C TRP A 3 -3.25 7.92 14.37
N ASN A 4 -3.81 8.20 13.20
CA ASN A 4 -5.19 8.67 13.10
C ASN A 4 -6.14 7.47 13.14
N ALA A 5 -6.96 7.38 14.19
CA ALA A 5 -7.91 6.30 14.37
C ALA A 5 -8.91 6.20 13.20
N ASN A 6 -9.26 7.33 12.58
CA ASN A 6 -10.21 7.37 11.47
C ASN A 6 -9.66 6.69 10.21
N GLU A 7 -8.40 6.94 9.86
CA GLU A 7 -7.76 6.35 8.68
C GLU A 7 -7.63 4.82 8.80
N LEU A 8 -7.25 4.35 9.98
CA LEU A 8 -7.10 2.92 10.26
C LEU A 8 -8.45 2.20 10.43
N GLY A 9 -9.49 2.90 10.88
CA GLY A 9 -10.85 2.38 11.00
C GLY A 9 -11.41 1.92 9.66
N PHE A 10 -11.19 2.69 8.58
CA PHE A 10 -11.64 2.32 7.23
C PHE A 10 -10.98 1.03 6.69
N LEU A 11 -9.76 0.73 7.13
CA LEU A 11 -9.01 -0.47 6.73
C LEU A 11 -9.26 -1.66 7.66
N ALA A 12 -9.93 -1.44 8.78
CA ALA A 12 -10.12 -2.47 9.79
C ALA A 12 -11.15 -3.51 9.35
N ASN A 13 -10.94 -4.76 9.75
CA ASN A 13 -11.98 -5.77 9.63
C ASN A 13 -13.03 -5.53 10.73
N GLN A 14 -14.29 -5.33 10.32
CA GLN A 14 -15.44 -5.13 11.22
C GLN A 14 -15.61 -6.29 12.21
N THR A 15 -15.31 -7.53 11.79
CA THR A 15 -15.43 -8.74 12.63
C THR A 15 -14.16 -9.06 13.43
N CYS A 16 -13.17 -8.17 13.45
CA CYS A 16 -11.93 -8.42 14.19
C CYS A 16 -12.18 -8.51 15.69
N THR A 17 -11.81 -9.63 16.31
CA THR A 17 -11.94 -9.85 17.76
C THR A 17 -11.09 -8.92 18.61
N ILE A 18 -10.03 -8.34 18.03
CA ILE A 18 -9.07 -7.47 18.74
C ILE A 18 -9.53 -6.00 18.72
N CYS A 19 -9.81 -5.43 17.54
CA CYS A 19 -10.15 -4.02 17.41
C CYS A 19 -11.64 -3.75 17.17
N ARG A 20 -12.45 -4.78 16.89
CA ARG A 20 -13.91 -4.67 16.64
C ARG A 20 -14.25 -3.58 15.61
N GLY A 21 -13.51 -3.54 14.50
CA GLY A 21 -13.69 -2.52 13.44
C GLY A 21 -13.06 -1.14 13.69
N THR A 22 -12.46 -0.86 14.85
CA THR A 22 -11.85 0.47 15.11
C THR A 22 -10.46 0.66 14.48
N GLY A 23 -9.80 -0.42 14.04
CA GLY A 23 -8.46 -0.37 13.44
C GLY A 23 -7.31 -0.12 14.41
N ILE A 24 -7.60 0.13 15.68
CA ILE A 24 -6.62 0.41 16.73
C ILE A 24 -6.74 -0.58 17.89
N ARG A 25 -5.65 -0.77 18.62
CA ARG A 25 -5.60 -1.53 19.88
C ARG A 25 -4.92 -0.70 20.97
N ARG A 26 -5.41 -0.83 22.20
CA ARG A 26 -4.79 -0.19 23.37
C ARG A 26 -3.63 -1.06 23.85
N HIS A 27 -2.43 -0.49 23.95
CA HIS A 27 -1.27 -1.15 24.56
C HIS A 27 -1.19 -0.80 26.06
N LYS A 28 -0.38 -1.55 26.83
CA LYS A 28 -0.25 -1.48 28.30
C LYS A 28 0.15 -0.12 28.92
N ARG A 29 0.23 0.98 28.16
CA ARG A 29 0.58 2.34 28.62
C ARG A 29 -0.13 3.44 27.82
N ASP A 30 -1.41 3.23 27.49
CA ASP A 30 -2.27 4.19 26.77
C ASP A 30 -1.78 4.63 25.37
N HIS A 31 -0.73 3.98 24.85
CA HIS A 31 -0.30 4.17 23.48
C HIS A 31 -1.26 3.46 22.52
N ILE A 32 -1.81 4.25 21.59
CA ILE A 32 -2.61 3.77 20.47
C ILE A 32 -1.66 3.08 19.48
N VAL A 33 -1.89 1.79 19.25
CA VAL A 33 -1.13 1.00 18.27
C VAL A 33 -2.09 0.52 17.19
N PRO A 34 -1.73 0.56 15.89
CA PRO A 34 -2.56 0.00 14.85
C PRO A 34 -2.81 -1.50 15.07
N CYS A 35 -4.02 -1.94 14.73
CA CYS A 35 -4.36 -3.35 14.77
C CYS A 35 -3.77 -4.06 13.54
N ARG A 36 -3.27 -5.28 13.75
CA ARG A 36 -2.71 -6.09 12.66
C ARG A 36 -3.72 -6.33 11.54
N CYS A 37 -5.02 -6.38 11.80
CA CYS A 37 -6.01 -6.55 10.72
C CYS A 37 -6.01 -5.37 9.73
N ALA A 38 -5.89 -4.14 10.23
CA ALA A 38 -5.86 -2.92 9.41
C ALA A 38 -4.55 -2.84 8.63
N LEU A 39 -3.42 -3.14 9.28
CA LEU A 39 -2.11 -3.18 8.61
C LEU A 39 -2.08 -4.22 7.49
N ARG A 40 -2.59 -5.43 7.75
CA ARG A 40 -2.69 -6.47 6.73
C ARG A 40 -3.60 -6.07 5.58
N ALA A 41 -4.69 -5.35 5.84
CA ALA A 41 -5.56 -4.80 4.81
C ALA A 41 -4.85 -3.73 3.96
N ALA A 42 -4.10 -2.83 4.60
CA ALA A 42 -3.27 -1.83 3.92
C ALA A 42 -2.27 -2.50 2.97
N PHE A 43 -1.58 -3.54 3.44
CA PHE A 43 -0.69 -4.33 2.59
C PHE A 43 -1.42 -4.96 1.41
N ARG A 44 -2.58 -5.60 1.63
CA ARG A 44 -3.35 -6.23 0.55
C ARG A 44 -3.80 -5.23 -0.51
N ALA A 45 -4.17 -4.02 -0.11
CA ALA A 45 -4.49 -2.96 -1.05
C ALA A 45 -3.27 -2.56 -1.90
N CYS A 46 -2.09 -2.44 -1.29
CA CYS A 46 -0.85 -2.18 -2.00
C CYS A 46 -0.48 -3.35 -2.95
N HIS A 47 -0.62 -4.60 -2.49
CA HIS A 47 -0.36 -5.78 -3.30
C HIS A 47 -1.34 -5.91 -4.47
N ALA A 48 -2.62 -5.58 -4.27
CA ALA A 48 -3.60 -5.53 -5.35
C ALA A 48 -3.19 -4.51 -6.43
N ARG A 49 -2.71 -3.33 -6.02
CA ARG A 49 -2.17 -2.33 -6.97
C ARG A 49 -0.93 -2.82 -7.69
N PHE A 50 -0.01 -3.49 -6.99
CA PHE A 50 1.17 -4.12 -7.59
C PHE A 50 0.77 -5.12 -8.69
N LYS A 51 -0.24 -5.98 -8.44
CA LYS A 51 -0.75 -6.91 -9.45
C LYS A 51 -1.30 -6.19 -10.68
N LEU A 52 -2.03 -5.09 -10.49
CA LEU A 52 -2.50 -4.26 -11.60
C LEU A 52 -1.34 -3.66 -12.41
N CYS A 53 -0.24 -3.22 -11.76
CA CYS A 53 0.96 -2.76 -12.46
C CYS A 53 1.60 -3.87 -13.30
N VAL A 54 1.66 -5.09 -12.76
CA VAL A 54 2.23 -6.26 -13.46
C VAL A 54 1.36 -6.65 -14.67
N GLU A 55 0.03 -6.65 -14.53
CA GLU A 55 -0.89 -6.97 -15.63
C GLU A 55 -0.89 -5.89 -16.72
N SER A 56 -0.80 -4.60 -16.34
CA SER A 56 -0.72 -3.46 -17.25
C SER A 56 0.61 -3.38 -18.03
N SER A 57 1.58 -4.25 -17.72
CA SER A 57 2.94 -4.24 -18.27
C SER A 57 3.05 -4.50 -19.78
N ARG A 58 1.94 -4.81 -20.47
CA ARG A 58 1.88 -4.82 -21.94
C ARG A 58 2.13 -3.42 -22.55
N MET A 59 1.90 -2.33 -21.79
CA MET A 59 2.28 -0.95 -22.16
C MET A 59 3.38 -0.36 -21.27
N ARG A 60 4.46 -1.13 -21.04
CA ARG A 60 5.65 -0.72 -20.24
C ARG A 60 6.36 0.56 -20.72
N SER A 61 6.08 1.05 -21.93
CA SER A 61 6.67 2.28 -22.46
C SER A 61 5.87 3.54 -22.10
N ARG A 62 4.71 3.44 -21.44
CA ARG A 62 3.88 4.62 -21.15
C ARG A 62 4.55 5.50 -20.10
N VAL A 63 5.17 6.57 -20.57
CA VAL A 63 5.69 7.65 -19.71
C VAL A 63 4.54 8.59 -19.38
N SER A 64 4.38 8.93 -18.11
CA SER A 64 3.41 9.91 -17.63
C SER A 64 4.12 11.20 -17.25
N TYR A 65 3.59 12.33 -17.69
CA TYR A 65 4.02 13.66 -17.24
C TYR A 65 3.19 14.09 -16.03
N GLU A 66 3.86 14.53 -14.97
CA GLU A 66 3.24 15.14 -13.79
C GLU A 66 3.70 16.58 -13.65
N ARG A 67 2.75 17.51 -13.61
CA ARG A 67 3.06 18.92 -13.32
C ARG A 67 3.22 19.08 -11.81
N ASN A 68 4.36 19.62 -11.36
CA ASN A 68 4.58 19.90 -9.95
C ASN A 68 3.63 21.02 -9.48
N PRO A 69 2.76 20.78 -8.47
CA PRO A 69 1.81 21.79 -8.01
C PRO A 69 2.46 22.98 -7.30
N SER A 70 3.67 22.80 -6.75
CA SER A 70 4.29 23.71 -5.76
C SER A 70 5.42 24.58 -6.30
N GLY A 71 5.60 24.70 -7.62
CA GLY A 71 6.67 25.50 -8.22
C GLY A 71 6.18 26.77 -8.90
N ARG A 72 6.83 27.92 -8.65
CA ARG A 72 6.68 29.16 -9.46
C ARG A 72 6.99 28.94 -10.96
N SER A 73 7.75 27.91 -11.25
CA SER A 73 8.03 27.43 -12.61
C SER A 73 7.24 26.15 -12.78
N HIS A 74 6.30 26.09 -13.73
CA HIS A 74 5.43 24.95 -14.04
C HIS A 74 6.18 23.71 -14.59
N LYS A 75 7.40 23.45 -14.08
CA LYS A 75 8.23 22.31 -14.42
C LYS A 75 7.55 21.05 -13.91
N GLY A 76 7.20 20.16 -14.83
CA GLY A 76 6.77 18.81 -14.48
C GLY A 76 7.87 17.79 -14.64
N SER A 77 7.65 16.60 -14.09
CA SER A 77 8.53 15.44 -14.21
C SER A 77 7.90 14.41 -15.12
N TRP A 78 8.72 13.84 -16.00
CA TRP A 78 8.35 12.64 -16.75
C TRP A 78 8.80 11.42 -15.93
N GLY A 79 7.91 10.44 -15.80
CA GLY A 79 8.18 9.24 -15.03
C GLY A 79 7.45 8.02 -15.56
N ARG A 80 7.82 6.85 -15.06
CA ARG A 80 7.16 5.57 -15.35
C ARG A 80 6.54 5.05 -14.07
N LYS A 81 5.42 5.66 -13.69
CA LYS A 81 4.85 5.53 -12.34
C LYS A 81 4.51 4.11 -11.92
N ASP A 82 4.05 3.28 -12.85
CA ASP A 82 3.79 1.86 -12.55
C ASP A 82 5.09 1.10 -12.22
N GLN A 83 6.20 1.41 -12.91
CA GLN A 83 7.51 0.80 -12.66
C GLN A 83 8.15 1.35 -11.38
N GLU A 84 8.02 2.65 -11.16
CA GLU A 84 8.46 3.30 -9.91
C GLU A 84 7.72 2.69 -8.71
N TYR A 85 6.41 2.51 -8.80
CA TYR A 85 5.62 1.86 -7.75
C TYR A 85 6.08 0.42 -7.49
N MET A 86 6.30 -0.37 -8.55
CA MET A 86 6.79 -1.75 -8.41
C MET A 86 8.17 -1.80 -7.75
N ALA A 87 9.07 -0.89 -8.15
CA ALA A 87 10.39 -0.78 -7.58
C ALA A 87 10.34 -0.38 -6.11
N ASP A 88 9.52 0.60 -5.73
CA ASP A 88 9.36 1.05 -4.35
C ASP A 88 8.70 -0.02 -3.47
N PHE A 89 7.72 -0.75 -4.01
CA PHE A 89 7.09 -1.87 -3.32
C PHE A 89 8.11 -2.96 -2.98
N GLU A 90 8.93 -3.39 -3.95
CA GLU A 90 9.97 -4.40 -3.72
C GLU A 90 11.10 -3.86 -2.84
N LEU A 91 11.55 -2.63 -3.05
CA LEU A 91 12.65 -2.00 -2.30
C LEU A 91 12.29 -1.84 -0.82
N THR A 92 11.06 -1.40 -0.53
CA THR A 92 10.56 -1.32 0.83
C THR A 92 10.52 -2.69 1.48
N ALA A 93 10.07 -3.72 0.75
CA ALA A 93 10.07 -5.08 1.26
C ALA A 93 11.48 -5.58 1.62
N ARG A 94 12.49 -5.24 0.81
CA ARG A 94 13.89 -5.60 1.08
C ARG A 94 14.48 -4.89 2.30
N ARG A 95 14.00 -3.68 2.63
CA ARG A 95 14.45 -2.90 3.79
C ARG A 95 13.83 -3.36 5.10
N VAL A 96 12.58 -3.84 5.06
CA VAL A 96 11.79 -4.16 6.24
C VAL A 96 11.86 -5.63 6.64
N LEU A 97 11.95 -6.54 5.65
CA LEU A 97 11.87 -7.97 5.91
C LEU A 97 13.23 -8.62 6.15
N ASP A 98 13.27 -9.55 7.10
CA ASP A 98 14.41 -10.46 7.25
C ASP A 98 14.62 -11.32 5.99
N PRO A 99 15.83 -11.87 5.76
CA PRO A 99 16.13 -12.66 4.56
C PRO A 99 15.17 -13.83 4.32
N TRP A 100 14.68 -14.48 5.39
CA TRP A 100 13.71 -15.56 5.28
C TRP A 100 12.31 -15.07 4.88
N HIS A 101 11.81 -14.03 5.56
CA HIS A 101 10.52 -13.40 5.22
C HIS A 101 10.53 -12.82 3.81
N LEU A 102 11.67 -12.27 3.36
CA LEU A 102 11.86 -11.78 2.01
C LEU A 102 11.78 -12.91 0.97
N LYS A 103 12.31 -14.11 1.26
CA LYS A 103 12.15 -15.28 0.37
C LYS A 103 10.68 -15.68 0.25
N VAL A 104 9.98 -15.81 1.38
CA VAL A 104 8.52 -16.09 1.39
C VAL A 104 7.77 -15.04 0.58
N PHE A 105 8.10 -13.76 0.78
CA PHE A 105 7.49 -12.66 0.07
C PHE A 105 7.68 -12.73 -1.45
N ARG A 106 8.91 -13.00 -1.91
CA ARG A 106 9.21 -13.11 -3.34
C ARG A 106 8.48 -14.28 -4.00
N PHE A 107 8.47 -15.45 -3.37
CA PHE A 107 7.76 -16.61 -3.94
C PHE A 107 6.25 -16.41 -3.98
N HIS A 108 5.66 -15.96 -2.87
CA HIS A 108 4.21 -15.90 -2.76
C HIS A 108 3.61 -14.65 -3.41
N PHE A 109 4.16 -13.45 -3.13
CA PHE A 109 3.54 -12.19 -3.54
C PHE A 109 4.07 -11.66 -4.87
N ILE A 110 5.36 -11.81 -5.16
CA ILE A 110 5.96 -11.30 -6.41
C ILE A 110 5.79 -12.29 -7.55
N LEU A 111 6.12 -13.56 -7.33
CA LEU A 111 5.99 -14.62 -8.35
C LEU A 111 4.59 -15.23 -8.41
N GLY A 112 3.73 -14.99 -7.42
CA GLY A 112 2.35 -15.49 -7.40
C GLY A 112 2.25 -17.01 -7.18
N ALA A 113 3.25 -17.64 -6.57
CA ALA A 113 3.22 -19.08 -6.32
C ALA A 113 2.14 -19.45 -5.30
N ASP A 114 1.43 -20.55 -5.57
CA ASP A 114 0.46 -21.12 -4.63
C ASP A 114 1.11 -21.53 -3.31
N ALA A 115 0.32 -21.50 -2.24
CA ALA A 115 0.76 -21.84 -0.89
C ALA A 115 1.34 -23.27 -0.82
N ALA A 116 0.76 -24.24 -1.54
CA ALA A 116 1.27 -25.61 -1.56
C ALA A 116 2.67 -25.69 -2.20
N LEU A 117 2.90 -24.94 -3.28
CA LEU A 117 4.20 -24.87 -3.94
C LEU A 117 5.24 -24.18 -3.05
N CYS A 118 4.85 -23.10 -2.37
CA CYS A 118 5.71 -22.40 -1.44
C CYS A 118 6.14 -23.30 -0.26
N CYS A 119 5.19 -24.05 0.34
CA CYS A 119 5.48 -24.96 1.44
C CYS A 119 6.50 -26.04 1.02
N ARG A 120 6.33 -26.64 -0.17
CA ARG A 120 7.30 -27.62 -0.72
C ARG A 120 8.67 -26.98 -0.98
N ARG A 121 8.70 -25.81 -1.60
CA ARG A 121 9.95 -25.15 -2.03
C ARG A 121 10.78 -24.62 -0.86
N LEU A 122 10.11 -24.11 0.17
CA LEU A 122 10.72 -23.50 1.36
C LEU A 122 10.87 -24.48 2.52
N ARG A 123 10.31 -25.70 2.40
CA ARG A 123 10.31 -26.74 3.44
C ARG A 123 9.71 -26.23 4.76
N VAL A 124 8.54 -25.61 4.67
CA VAL A 124 7.78 -25.08 5.81
C VAL A 124 6.42 -25.76 5.85
N ASP A 125 5.89 -25.98 7.05
CA ASP A 125 4.55 -26.48 7.24
C ASP A 125 3.49 -25.43 6.82
N ARG A 126 2.26 -25.89 6.55
CA ARG A 126 1.18 -25.00 6.11
C ARG A 126 0.86 -23.92 7.14
N GLY A 127 0.86 -24.25 8.43
CA GLY A 127 0.56 -23.31 9.51
C GLY A 127 1.64 -22.23 9.62
N GLY A 128 2.91 -22.65 9.70
CA GLY A 128 4.09 -21.79 9.71
C GLY A 128 4.14 -20.86 8.50
N PHE A 129 3.78 -21.35 7.31
CA PHE A 129 3.68 -20.52 6.12
C PHE A 129 2.64 -19.41 6.26
N PHE A 130 1.40 -19.72 6.68
CA PHE A 130 0.38 -18.68 6.85
C PHE A 130 0.71 -17.70 7.98
N HIS A 131 1.36 -18.16 9.05
CA HIS A 131 1.88 -17.26 10.09
C HIS A 131 2.94 -16.30 9.54
N ALA A 132 3.84 -16.79 8.67
CA ALA A 132 4.82 -15.96 7.98
C ALA A 132 4.15 -14.93 7.09
N VAL A 133 3.17 -15.35 6.29
CA VAL A 133 2.37 -14.47 5.42
C VAL A 133 1.72 -13.37 6.26
N TYR A 134 1.05 -13.71 7.36
CA TYR A 134 0.36 -12.72 8.20
C TYR A 134 1.33 -11.74 8.86
N ARG A 135 2.55 -12.20 9.19
CA ARG A 135 3.61 -11.35 9.73
C ARG A 135 4.14 -10.39 8.66
N ILE A 136 4.41 -10.89 7.45
CA ILE A 136 4.84 -10.07 6.31
C ILE A 136 3.80 -9.01 5.98
N GLU A 137 2.53 -9.41 5.84
CA GLU A 137 1.41 -8.49 5.59
C GLU A 137 1.35 -7.37 6.66
N ALA A 138 1.56 -7.70 7.93
CA ALA A 138 1.53 -6.71 9.01
C ALA A 138 2.74 -5.76 9.00
N LEU A 139 3.96 -6.29 8.85
CA LEU A 139 5.20 -5.50 8.85
C LEU A 139 5.26 -4.55 7.65
N LEU A 140 4.94 -5.05 6.46
CA LEU A 140 4.93 -4.22 5.26
C LEU A 140 3.76 -3.25 5.26
N GLY A 141 2.58 -3.68 5.75
CA GLY A 141 1.45 -2.77 5.93
C GLY A 141 1.79 -1.59 6.82
N GLU A 142 2.49 -1.84 7.93
CA GLU A 142 3.00 -0.79 8.81
C GLU A 142 3.99 0.13 8.09
N ALA A 143 5.00 -0.44 7.42
CA ALA A 143 5.97 0.35 6.68
C ALA A 143 5.31 1.22 5.60
N PHE A 144 4.37 0.68 4.82
CA PHE A 144 3.69 1.40 3.74
C PHE A 144 2.84 2.57 4.23
N VAL A 145 2.20 2.44 5.39
CA VAL A 145 1.44 3.54 6.01
C VAL A 145 2.39 4.61 6.58
N LEU A 146 3.58 4.22 7.04
CA LEU A 146 4.53 5.11 7.69
C LEU A 146 5.47 5.85 6.75
N LEU A 147 5.63 5.40 5.50
CA LEU A 147 6.50 6.05 4.53
C LEU A 147 6.12 7.53 4.35
N ARG A 148 7.11 8.41 4.52
CA ARG A 148 7.06 9.86 4.20
C ARG A 148 8.28 10.21 3.36
N PRO A 149 8.21 11.17 2.42
CA PRO A 149 7.08 12.03 2.06
C PRO A 149 6.04 11.37 1.13
N TYR A 150 6.32 10.19 0.59
CA TYR A 150 5.41 9.43 -0.26
C TYR A 150 4.93 8.18 0.49
N ALA A 151 3.80 8.29 1.18
CA ALA A 151 3.10 7.09 1.61
C ALA A 151 2.69 6.33 0.34
N LEU A 152 2.85 5.00 0.30
CA LEU A 152 2.33 4.18 -0.80
C LEU A 152 0.78 4.16 -0.82
N TYR A 153 0.16 4.96 0.05
CA TYR A 153 -1.27 5.17 0.13
C TYR A 153 -1.55 6.65 0.44
N PRO A 154 -2.23 7.38 -0.44
CA PRO A 154 -3.16 6.88 -1.45
C PRO A 154 -2.56 6.90 -2.87
N PRO A 155 -2.87 5.90 -3.72
CA PRO A 155 -2.53 5.90 -5.15
C PRO A 155 -2.90 7.20 -5.87
N ARG A 156 -3.92 7.93 -5.41
CA ARG A 156 -4.24 9.25 -5.97
C ARG A 156 -3.09 10.25 -5.84
N ASP A 157 -2.23 10.15 -4.82
CA ASP A 157 -1.16 11.12 -4.54
C ASP A 157 0.16 10.66 -5.18
N TYR A 158 0.37 9.34 -5.32
CA TYR A 158 1.47 8.78 -6.13
C TYR A 158 1.22 8.93 -7.64
N PHE A 159 -0.06 8.99 -8.03
CA PHE A 159 -0.55 9.13 -9.40
C PHE A 159 -1.53 10.33 -9.54
N ALA A 160 -1.28 11.46 -8.86
CA ALA A 160 -2.13 12.66 -8.94
C ALA A 160 -1.98 13.35 -10.31
N VAL A 161 -2.35 12.67 -11.38
CA VAL A 161 -2.95 13.32 -12.54
C VAL A 161 -4.42 13.44 -12.17
N ARG A 162 -4.90 14.67 -11.92
CA ARG A 162 -6.34 14.94 -11.96
C ARG A 162 -6.85 14.40 -13.29
N VAL A 163 -7.59 13.27 -13.25
CA VAL A 163 -8.55 12.94 -14.30
C VAL A 163 -9.38 14.19 -14.50
N GLY A 164 -9.48 14.66 -15.75
CA GLY A 164 -10.04 15.96 -16.10
C GLY A 164 -11.23 16.31 -15.22
N ALA A 165 -11.10 17.42 -14.48
CA ALA A 165 -12.28 18.12 -14.03
C ALA A 165 -12.97 18.55 -15.33
N ALA A 166 -14.00 17.80 -15.69
CA ALA A 166 -15.13 18.36 -16.39
C ALA A 166 -15.40 19.75 -15.80
N GLU A 167 -15.64 20.70 -16.70
CA GLU A 167 -16.16 22.01 -16.38
C GLU A 167 -17.09 21.93 -15.18
N GLN A 168 -16.75 22.66 -14.12
CA GLN A 168 -17.75 23.09 -13.16
C GLN A 168 -18.62 24.11 -13.92
N THR A 169 -19.58 23.59 -14.68
CA THR A 169 -20.78 24.33 -15.04
C THR A 169 -21.52 24.65 -13.75
N GLY A 170 -21.82 25.94 -13.57
CA GLY A 170 -22.86 26.40 -12.64
C GLY A 170 -22.41 26.71 -11.22
N ALA A 171 -21.85 27.91 -11.02
CA ALA A 171 -22.13 28.69 -9.82
C ALA A 171 -22.62 30.07 -10.28
N GLU A 172 -23.94 30.15 -10.39
CA GLU A 172 -24.75 31.34 -10.58
C GLU A 172 -24.34 32.43 -9.58
N LYS A 173 -23.88 33.57 -10.10
CA LYS A 173 -23.73 34.79 -9.30
C LYS A 173 -25.12 35.37 -9.09
N ILE A 174 -25.63 35.29 -7.87
CA ILE A 174 -26.75 36.11 -7.40
C ILE A 174 -26.25 37.55 -7.30
N PRO A 175 -26.77 38.53 -8.06
CA PRO A 175 -26.46 39.93 -7.84
C PRO A 175 -27.30 40.47 -6.68
N ALA A 176 -26.69 41.37 -5.90
CA ALA A 176 -27.39 42.27 -4.99
C ALA A 176 -28.08 43.40 -5.77
#